data_AF-A0A1E7IK53-F1
#
_entry.id   AF-A0A1E7IK53-F1
#
_cell.length_a   1.000
_cell.length_b   1.000
_cell.length_c   1.000
_cell.angle_alpha   90.00
_cell.angle_beta   90.00
_cell.angle_gamma   90.00
#
_symmetry.space_group_name_H-M   'P 1'
#
loop_
_entity.id
_entity.type
_entity.pdbx_description
1 polymer ?
#
loop_
_entity_poly.entity_id
_entity_poly.type
_entity_poly.pdbx_seq_one_letter_code
_entity_poly.pdbx_strand_id
1 'polypeptide(L)' 'MILIISLAIMGIAGAVCVARGRALTANCIWAIANPGLILYNVLIDEYVMAFMFVVYEAVALYGVLNLSRKTTTST' A
#
# COMPACT_ATOMS: atom_id res chain seq x y z
N MET A 1 -7.30 -6.17 -17.09
CA MET A 1 -8.50 -5.47 -16.55
C MET A 1 -8.86 -5.89 -15.14
N ILE A 2 -9.15 -7.17 -14.86
CA ILE A 2 -9.55 -7.62 -13.51
C ILE A 2 -8.50 -7.27 -12.44
N LEU A 3 -7.21 -7.51 -12.72
CA LEU A 3 -6.10 -7.17 -11.81
C LEU A 3 -6.11 -5.69 -11.37
N ILE A 4 -6.24 -4.76 -12.31
CA ILE A 4 -6.23 -3.31 -12.03
C ILE A 4 -7.45 -2.90 -11.19
N ILE A 5 -8.61 -3.47 -11.48
CA ILE A 5 -9.83 -3.21 -10.69
C ILE A 5 -9.63 -3.68 -9.25
N SER A 6 -9.08 -4.89 -9.06
CA SER A 6 -8.77 -5.39 -7.71
C SER A 6 -7.76 -4.51 -6.97
N LEU A 7 -6.68 -4.08 -7.65
CA LEU A 7 -5.67 -3.20 -7.06
C LEU A 7 -6.23 -1.80 -6.72
N ALA A 8 -7.10 -1.25 -7.57
CA ALA A 8 -7.78 0.01 -7.30
C ALA A 8 -8.71 -0.08 -6.09
N ILE A 9 -9.46 -1.18 -5.95
CA ILE A 9 -10.31 -1.44 -4.77
C ILE A 9 -9.45 -1.49 -3.50
N MET A 10 -8.29 -2.15 -3.54
CA MET A 10 -7.36 -2.18 -2.40
C MET A 10 -6.83 -0.79 -2.06
N GLY A 11 -6.51 0.04 -3.08
CA GLY A 11 -6.13 1.43 -2.89
C GLY A 11 -7.19 2.24 -2.13
N ILE A 12 -8.45 2.14 -2.56
CA ILE A 12 -9.60 2.80 -1.92
C ILE A 12 -9.81 2.27 -0.50
N ALA A 13 -9.76 0.96 -0.30
CA ALA A 13 -9.92 0.35 1.02
C ALA A 13 -8.85 0.83 2.01
N GLY A 14 -7.59 0.97 1.56
CA GLY A 14 -6.53 1.56 2.36
C GLY A 14 -6.82 3.02 2.73
N ALA A 15 -7.27 3.85 1.78
CA ALA A 15 -7.63 5.24 2.05
C ALA A 15 -8.78 5.37 3.07
N VAL A 16 -9.81 4.52 2.95
CA VAL A 16 -10.91 4.46 3.94
C VAL A 16 -10.40 4.04 5.32
N CYS A 17 -9.45 3.11 5.39
CA CYS A 17 -8.84 2.70 6.67
C CYS A 17 -8.07 3.86 7.32
N VAL A 18 -7.32 4.65 6.54
CA VAL A 18 -6.64 5.85 7.05
C VAL A 18 -7.65 6.86 7.59
N ALA A 19 -8.70 7.16 6.83
CA ALA A 19 -9.75 8.10 7.24
C ALA A 19 -10.45 7.69 8.55
N ARG A 20 -10.46 6.39 8.87
CA ARG A 20 -11.02 5.82 10.11
C ARG A 20 -10.00 5.66 11.25
N GLY A 21 -8.80 6.24 11.12
CA GLY A 21 -7.73 6.12 12.12
C GLY A 21 -7.07 4.73 12.18
N ARG A 22 -7.36 3.83 11.23
CA ARG A 22 -6.81 2.47 11.15
C ARG A 22 -5.57 2.43 10.26
N ALA A 23 -4.58 3.26 10.61
CA ALA A 23 -3.36 3.45 9.81
C ALA A 23 -2.56 2.16 9.63
N LEU A 24 -2.50 1.27 10.64
CA LEU A 24 -1.81 -0.01 10.52
C LEU A 24 -2.46 -0.89 9.44
N THR A 25 -3.79 -1.05 9.49
CA THR A 25 -4.55 -1.83 8.51
C THR A 25 -4.39 -1.24 7.11
N ALA A 26 -4.42 0.08 6.97
CA ALA A 26 -4.20 0.74 5.68
C ALA A 26 -2.82 0.42 5.09
N ASN A 27 -1.77 0.53 5.91
CA ASN A 27 -0.40 0.22 5.48
C ASN A 27 -0.26 -1.25 5.08
N CYS A 28 -0.91 -2.19 5.78
CA CYS A 28 -0.92 -3.60 5.37
C CYS A 28 -1.62 -3.82 4.03
N ILE A 29 -2.75 -3.14 3.79
CA ILE A 29 -3.48 -3.24 2.51
C ILE A 29 -2.59 -2.72 1.37
N TRP A 30 -1.95 -1.57 1.56
CA TRP A 30 -1.08 -0.98 0.54
C TRP A 30 0.19 -1.77 0.29
N ALA A 31 0.81 -2.36 1.33
CA ALA A 31 1.96 -3.25 1.19
C ALA A 31 1.66 -4.47 0.29
N ILE A 32 0.41 -4.95 0.28
CA ILE A 32 0.01 -6.04 -0.61
C ILE A 32 -0.33 -5.52 -2.01
N ALA A 33 -0.92 -4.32 -2.13
CA ALA A 33 -1.37 -3.76 -3.40
C ALA A 33 -0.23 -3.21 -4.27
N ASN A 34 0.76 -2.53 -3.67
CA ASN A 34 1.81 -1.84 -4.44
C ASN A 34 2.66 -2.79 -5.29
N PRO A 35 3.06 -4.01 -4.87
CA PRO A 35 3.78 -4.95 -5.73
C PRO A 35 3.04 -5.26 -7.04
N GLY A 36 1.71 -5.41 -6.97
CA GLY A 36 0.89 -5.60 -8.16
C GLY A 36 0.84 -4.36 -9.06
N LEU A 37 0.81 -3.16 -8.48
CA LEU A 37 0.84 -1.90 -9.21
C LEU A 37 2.22 -1.65 -9.85
N ILE A 38 3.31 -2.01 -9.18
CA ILE A 38 4.67 -1.95 -9.73
C ILE A 38 4.75 -2.85 -10.96
N LEU A 39 4.39 -4.14 -10.82
CA LEU A 39 4.42 -5.09 -11.92
C LEU A 39 3.55 -4.61 -13.09
N TYR A 40 2.34 -4.12 -12.80
CA TYR A 40 1.45 -3.61 -13.85
C TYR A 40 2.07 -2.45 -14.62
N ASN A 41 2.62 -1.44 -13.93
CA ASN A 41 3.20 -0.27 -14.59
C ASN A 41 4.47 -0.63 -15.38
N VAL A 42 5.27 -1.61 -14.92
CA VAL A 42 6.39 -2.15 -15.71
C VAL A 42 5.91 -2.81 -17.00
N LEU A 43 4.80 -3.57 -16.95
CA LEU A 43 4.26 -4.27 -18.13
C LEU A 43 3.66 -3.34 -19.21
N ILE A 44 3.39 -2.08 -18.87
CA ILE A 44 2.88 -1.07 -19.80
C ILE A 44 3.90 0.06 -20.07
N ASP A 45 5.18 -0.17 -19.73
CA ASP A 45 6.29 0.78 -19.92
C ASP A 45 6.15 2.13 -19.18
N GLU A 46 5.30 2.19 -18.15
CA GLU A 46 5.07 3.37 -17.31
C GLU A 46 6.06 3.40 -16.13
N TYR A 47 7.35 3.48 -16.43
CA TYR A 47 8.42 3.35 -15.43
C TYR A 47 8.41 4.42 -14.32
N VAL A 48 7.94 5.64 -14.63
CA VAL A 48 7.80 6.72 -13.64
C VAL A 48 6.76 6.35 -12.58
N MET A 49 5.62 5.81 -13.02
CA MET A 49 4.56 5.34 -12.13
C MET A 49 5.00 4.10 -11.35
N ALA A 50 5.71 3.16 -11.99
CA ALA A 50 6.28 2.00 -11.30
C ALA A 50 7.23 2.42 -10.17
N PHE A 51 8.13 3.37 -10.42
CA PHE A 51 9.04 3.88 -9.41
C PHE A 51 8.31 4.57 -8.25
N MET A 52 7.25 5.34 -8.54
CA MET A 52 6.41 5.94 -7.50
C MET A 52 5.82 4.87 -6.56
N PHE A 53 5.32 3.75 -7.12
CA PHE A 53 4.79 2.66 -6.29
C PHE A 53 5.88 1.91 -5.52
N VAL A 54 7.13 1.86 -5.99
CA VAL A 54 8.27 1.35 -5.19
C VAL A 54 8.50 2.22 -3.96
N VAL A 55 8.45 3.55 -4.11
CA VAL A 55 8.57 4.48 -2.97
C VAL A 55 7.39 4.28 -2.00
N TYR A 56 6.17 4.15 -2.52
CA TYR A 56 5.00 3.89 -1.68
C TYR A 56 5.06 2.55 -0.96
N GLU A 57 5.66 1.53 -1.58
CA GLU A 57 5.89 0.25 -0.92
C GLU A 57 6.83 0.38 0.27
N ALA A 58 7.94 1.09 0.11
CA ALA A 58 8.85 1.36 1.22
C ALA A 58 8.16 2.12 2.36
N VAL A 59 7.33 3.11 2.05
CA VAL A 59 6.55 3.88 3.04
C VAL A 59 5.52 2.99 3.74
N ALA A 60 4.80 2.16 3.01
CA ALA A 60 3.79 1.25 3.57
C ALA A 60 4.45 0.25 4.54
N LEU A 61 5.54 -0.39 4.14
CA LEU A 61 6.29 -1.32 4.99
C LEU A 61 6.85 -0.64 6.24
N TYR A 62 7.44 0.55 6.09
CA TYR A 62 7.89 1.35 7.25
C TYR A 62 6.73 1.67 8.19
N GLY A 63 5.58 2.06 7.63
CA GLY A 63 4.35 2.31 8.37
C GLY A 63 3.90 1.10 9.19
N VAL A 64 3.89 -0.10 8.58
CA VAL A 64 3.57 -1.36 9.28
C VAL A 64 4.52 -1.60 10.44
N LEU A 65 5.83 -1.52 10.21
CA LEU A 65 6.85 -1.79 11.24
C LEU A 65 6.77 -0.79 12.42
N ASN A 66 6.63 0.50 12.12
CA ASN A 66 6.60 1.55 13.13
C ASN A 66 5.31 1.53 13.96
N LEU A 67 4.14 1.35 13.33
CA LEU A 67 2.85 1.31 14.03
C LEU A 67 2.65 0.01 14.83
N SER A 68 3.22 -1.10 14.36
CA SER A 68 3.22 -2.36 15.10
C SER A 68 3.99 -2.22 16.41
N ARG A 69 5.19 -1.61 16.37
CA ARG A 69 5.99 -1.35 17.58
C ARG A 69 5.25 -0.50 18.61
N LYS A 70 4.56 0.56 18.16
CA LYS A 70 3.79 1.45 19.05
C LYS A 70 2.66 0.71 19.76
N THR A 71 1.93 -0.15 19.04
CA THR A 71 0.81 -0.94 19.61
C THR A 71 1.29 -1.85 20.73
N THR A 72 2.46 -2.48 20.58
CA THR A 72 3.02 -3.41 21.58
C THR A 72 3.53 -2.71 22.85
N THR A 73 4.05 -1.49 22.76
CA THR A 73 4.53 -0.72 23.92
C THR A 73 3.41 -0.08 24.76
N SER A 74 2.18 -0.01 24.25
CA SER A 74 1.02 0.60 24.92
C SER A 74 0.11 -0.39 25.65
N THR A 75 0.48 -1.67 25.69
CA THR A 75 -0.16 -2.74 26.49
C THR A 75 0.73 -3.14 27.63
#